data_AF-A0A523VLC6-F1
#
_entry.id   AF-A0A523VLC6-F1
#
_cell.length_a   1.000
_cell.length_b   1.000
_cell.length_c   1.000
_cell.angle_alpha   90.00
_cell.angle_beta   90.00
_cell.angle_gamma   90.00
#
_symmetry.space_group_name_H-M   'P 1'
#
loop_
_entity.id
_entity.type
_entity.pdbx_description
1 polymer ?
#
loop_
_entity_poly.entity_id
_entity_poly.type
_entity_poly.pdbx_seq_one_letter_code
_entity_poly.pdbx_strand_id
1 'polypeptide(L)'
;MSEDRITLSVTVNGEARSLEIGATDSLLDVLRGAGYVGVKEGCRSGDCGACTVLLGGEPVYSCHVRARAAEGREITTVEGLATQAALDPIQQAFIDTGAIQCGYCTPAQVLTAKALLDRNPDPSEDEIRQALSGVLCRCTGYVKIVQAVQRAAAMRSGKDVPPFVPPRAKLSPGDSPKKTLRRFYDGAQGVRPLLPLVITPPEMTALDVVGAAQAKVDGVKLATGRPAFTDDVRLER
;
A
#
# COMPACT_ATOMS: atom_id res chain seq x y z
N MET A 1 -25.86 27.32 12.33
CA MET A 1 -25.05 28.52 12.03
C MET A 1 -24.31 28.20 10.74
N SER A 2 -24.56 28.92 9.65
CA SER A 2 -23.84 28.72 8.39
C SER A 2 -22.37 29.03 8.66
N GLU A 3 -21.49 28.03 8.58
CA GLU A 3 -20.05 28.30 8.53
C GLU A 3 -19.77 29.10 7.26
N ASP A 4 -19.02 30.20 7.37
CA ASP A 4 -18.49 30.90 6.20
C ASP A 4 -17.61 29.90 5.44
N ARG A 5 -18.12 29.42 4.30
CA ARG A 5 -17.38 28.55 3.38
C ARG A 5 -16.61 29.42 2.39
N ILE A 6 -15.41 28.99 2.06
CA ILE A 6 -14.59 29.58 1.01
C ILE A 6 -14.24 28.52 -0.04
N THR A 7 -14.01 28.95 -1.26
CA THR A 7 -13.54 28.08 -2.33
C THR A 7 -12.02 27.91 -2.24
N LEU A 8 -11.57 26.66 -2.15
CA LEU A 8 -10.18 26.22 -2.23
C LEU A 8 -9.87 25.82 -3.68
N SER A 9 -8.82 26.40 -4.27
CA SER A 9 -8.34 26.01 -5.61
C SER A 9 -7.12 25.10 -5.49
N VAL A 10 -7.19 23.90 -6.05
CA VAL A 10 -6.11 22.88 -5.98
C VAL A 10 -6.04 22.08 -7.28
N THR A 11 -4.93 21.37 -7.49
CA THR A 11 -4.85 20.32 -8.50
C THR A 11 -4.86 18.98 -7.79
N VAL A 12 -5.85 18.13 -8.06
CA VAL A 12 -5.94 16.78 -7.48
C VAL A 12 -5.79 15.76 -8.59
N ASN A 13 -4.78 14.89 -8.50
CA ASN A 13 -4.49 13.85 -9.50
C ASN A 13 -4.34 14.41 -10.93
N GLY A 14 -3.68 15.57 -11.06
CA GLY A 14 -3.46 16.25 -12.35
C GLY A 14 -4.64 17.09 -12.85
N GLU A 15 -5.79 17.08 -12.15
CA GLU A 15 -6.98 17.84 -12.56
C GLU A 15 -7.21 19.04 -11.64
N ALA A 16 -7.45 20.23 -12.22
CA ALA A 16 -7.83 21.42 -11.45
C ALA A 16 -9.21 21.22 -10.79
N ARG A 17 -9.31 21.55 -9.50
CA ARG A 17 -10.51 21.41 -8.68
C ARG A 17 -10.74 22.65 -7.83
N SER A 18 -12.01 23.04 -7.73
CA SER A 18 -12.51 24.02 -6.78
C SER A 18 -13.38 23.32 -5.76
N LEU A 19 -12.98 23.36 -4.49
CA LEU A 19 -13.61 22.64 -3.39
C LEU A 19 -14.09 23.63 -2.33
N GLU A 20 -15.31 23.44 -1.81
CA GLU A 20 -15.85 24.29 -0.74
C GLU A 20 -15.34 23.82 0.61
N ILE A 21 -14.69 24.71 1.36
CA ILE A 21 -14.07 24.39 2.66
C ILE A 21 -14.58 25.30 3.77
N GLY A 22 -14.77 24.75 4.96
CA GLY A 22 -14.96 25.50 6.20
C GLY A 22 -13.62 25.95 6.80
N ALA A 23 -13.66 26.92 7.71
CA ALA A 23 -12.45 27.49 8.34
C ALA A 23 -11.60 26.45 9.11
N THR A 24 -12.22 25.37 9.57
CA THR A 24 -11.56 24.32 10.37
C THR A 24 -11.42 22.99 9.65
N ASP A 25 -11.85 22.87 8.40
CA ASP A 25 -11.79 21.61 7.66
C ASP A 25 -10.34 21.12 7.50
N SER A 26 -10.12 19.84 7.80
CA SER A 26 -8.86 19.18 7.46
C SER A 26 -8.85 18.82 5.98
N LEU A 27 -7.65 18.63 5.41
CA LEU A 27 -7.51 18.16 4.03
C LEU A 27 -8.15 16.77 3.86
N LEU A 28 -8.13 15.93 4.91
CA LEU A 28 -8.83 14.66 4.94
C LEU A 28 -10.33 14.82 4.70
N ASP A 29 -10.97 15.73 5.45
CA ASP A 29 -12.41 15.98 5.36
C ASP A 29 -12.81 16.45 3.96
N VAL A 30 -12.02 17.36 3.39
CA VAL A 30 -12.27 17.94 2.07
C VAL A 30 -12.07 16.93 0.95
N LEU A 31 -11.00 16.14 0.98
CA LEU A 31 -10.73 15.13 -0.05
C LEU A 31 -11.76 14.00 -0.03
N ARG A 32 -12.06 13.45 1.16
CA ARG A 32 -13.15 12.47 1.29
C ARG A 32 -14.48 13.11 0.93
N GLY A 33 -14.68 14.37 1.31
CA GLY A 33 -15.72 15.31 0.89
C GLY A 33 -16.03 15.24 -0.60
N ALA A 34 -14.98 15.33 -1.40
CA ALA A 34 -15.01 15.34 -2.85
C ALA A 34 -15.01 13.94 -3.50
N GLY A 35 -15.06 12.86 -2.71
CA GLY A 35 -15.14 11.49 -3.20
C GLY A 35 -13.81 10.75 -3.33
N TYR A 36 -12.69 11.34 -2.90
CA TYR A 36 -11.38 10.67 -2.86
C TYR A 36 -11.28 9.73 -1.64
N VAL A 37 -12.12 8.69 -1.63
CA VAL A 37 -12.26 7.75 -0.51
C VAL A 37 -11.07 6.81 -0.36
N GLY A 38 -10.13 6.79 -1.31
CA GLY A 38 -8.83 6.15 -1.16
C GLY A 38 -8.00 6.76 -0.03
N VAL A 39 -8.27 8.04 0.32
CA VAL A 39 -7.74 8.67 1.53
C VAL A 39 -8.53 8.15 2.74
N LYS A 40 -7.90 7.28 3.53
CA LYS A 40 -8.58 6.57 4.63
C LYS A 40 -8.58 7.36 5.94
N GLU A 41 -9.72 7.36 6.62
CA GLU A 41 -9.89 7.94 7.94
C GLU A 41 -9.65 6.90 9.05
N GLY A 42 -8.42 6.83 9.54
CA GLY A 42 -8.05 5.94 10.63
C GLY A 42 -8.21 6.59 12.01
N CYS A 43 -7.09 7.02 12.60
CA CYS A 43 -7.03 7.49 13.99
C CYS A 43 -7.41 8.97 14.19
N ARG A 44 -7.34 9.81 13.15
CA ARG A 44 -7.42 11.30 13.18
C ARG A 44 -6.43 12.03 14.11
N SER A 45 -5.65 11.30 14.91
CA SER A 45 -4.59 11.80 15.79
C SER A 45 -3.21 11.87 15.14
N GLY A 46 -3.02 11.38 13.91
CA GLY A 46 -1.72 11.32 13.22
C GLY A 46 -0.86 10.09 13.51
N ASP A 47 -1.35 9.14 14.30
CA ASP A 47 -0.56 7.96 14.69
C ASP A 47 -0.47 6.90 13.58
N CYS A 48 -1.53 6.71 12.78
CA CYS A 48 -1.63 5.56 11.88
C CYS A 48 -1.14 5.80 10.44
N GLY A 49 -1.05 7.06 10.00
CA GLY A 49 -0.68 7.42 8.63
C GLY A 49 -1.63 6.96 7.50
N ALA A 50 -2.77 6.33 7.80
CA ALA A 50 -3.69 5.81 6.77
C ALA A 50 -4.29 6.89 5.85
N CYS A 51 -4.30 8.15 6.32
CA CYS A 51 -4.77 9.32 5.59
C CYS A 51 -3.69 9.99 4.71
N THR A 52 -2.58 9.30 4.44
CA THR A 52 -1.46 9.86 3.67
C THR A 52 -1.90 10.23 2.26
N VAL A 53 -1.55 11.45 1.84
CA VAL A 53 -1.59 11.95 0.47
C VAL A 53 -0.23 12.52 0.12
N LEU A 54 0.08 12.67 -1.17
CA LEU A 54 1.24 13.47 -1.58
C LEU A 54 0.79 14.91 -1.79
N LEU A 55 1.44 15.85 -1.12
CA LEU A 55 1.16 17.27 -1.25
C LEU A 55 2.42 17.94 -1.80
N GLY A 56 2.42 18.25 -3.11
CA GLY A 56 3.60 18.65 -3.85
C GLY A 56 4.68 17.55 -3.88
N GLY A 57 4.28 16.29 -4.04
CA GLY A 57 5.18 15.13 -4.06
C GLY A 57 5.59 14.57 -2.70
N GLU A 58 5.36 15.31 -1.60
CA GLU A 58 5.74 14.89 -0.26
C GLU A 58 4.59 14.21 0.51
N PRO A 59 4.83 13.05 1.16
CA PRO A 59 3.80 12.36 1.92
C PRO A 59 3.44 13.14 3.19
N VAL A 60 2.16 13.45 3.36
CA VAL A 60 1.63 14.16 4.53
C VAL A 60 0.37 13.50 5.06
N TYR A 61 0.15 13.58 6.38
CA TYR A 61 -1.09 13.12 6.99
C TYR A 61 -2.19 14.17 6.79
N SER A 62 -3.11 13.90 5.88
CA SER A 62 -4.16 14.87 5.51
C SER A 62 -5.07 15.27 6.68
N CYS A 63 -5.17 14.46 7.74
CA CYS A 63 -5.92 14.82 8.95
C CYS A 63 -5.24 15.91 9.79
N HIS A 64 -3.95 16.17 9.58
CA HIS A 64 -3.16 17.21 10.27
C HIS A 64 -2.86 18.42 9.38
N VAL A 65 -3.29 18.40 8.13
CA VAL A 65 -3.17 19.52 7.21
C VAL A 65 -4.51 20.25 7.18
N ARG A 66 -4.52 21.56 7.47
CA ARG A 66 -5.71 22.40 7.25
C ARG A 66 -5.94 22.53 5.75
N ALA A 67 -7.17 22.37 5.28
CA ALA A 67 -7.48 22.39 3.85
C ALA A 67 -6.98 23.67 3.16
N ARG A 68 -7.13 24.83 3.80
CA ARG A 68 -6.64 26.13 3.31
C ARG A 68 -5.12 26.16 3.05
N ALA A 69 -4.33 25.35 3.76
CA ALA A 69 -2.88 25.28 3.55
C ALA A 69 -2.50 24.55 2.25
N ALA A 70 -3.46 23.91 1.58
CA ALA A 70 -3.26 23.26 0.29
C ALA A 70 -3.52 24.21 -0.91
N GLU A 71 -3.93 25.46 -0.69
CA GLU A 71 -4.26 26.42 -1.77
C GLU A 71 -3.16 26.49 -2.83
N GLY A 72 -3.56 26.32 -4.09
CA GLY A 72 -2.69 26.35 -5.27
C GLY A 72 -1.73 25.17 -5.39
N ARG A 73 -1.80 24.16 -4.52
CA ARG A 73 -0.87 23.01 -4.51
C ARG A 73 -1.44 21.82 -5.26
N GLU A 74 -0.51 20.97 -5.69
CA GLU A 74 -0.80 19.66 -6.26
C GLU A 74 -0.97 18.62 -5.15
N ILE A 75 -2.04 17.84 -5.24
CA ILE A 75 -2.37 16.73 -4.36
C ILE A 75 -2.43 15.46 -5.20
N THR A 76 -1.70 14.43 -4.80
CA THR A 76 -1.84 13.08 -5.36
C THR A 76 -2.44 12.14 -4.31
N THR A 77 -3.56 11.53 -4.67
CA THR A 77 -4.18 10.42 -3.93
C THR A 77 -3.91 9.10 -4.67
N VAL A 78 -4.23 7.97 -4.05
CA VAL A 78 -3.95 6.65 -4.66
C VAL A 78 -4.73 6.43 -5.96
N GLU A 79 -5.91 7.06 -6.06
CA GLU A 79 -6.77 7.03 -7.23
C GLU A 79 -6.09 7.63 -8.47
N GLY A 80 -5.13 8.54 -8.30
CA GLY A 80 -4.39 9.18 -9.38
C GLY A 80 -3.23 8.37 -9.94
N LEU A 81 -2.91 7.20 -9.38
CA LEU A 81 -1.74 6.42 -9.82
C LEU A 81 -2.03 5.46 -10.97
N ALA A 82 -3.22 4.87 -10.98
CA ALA A 82 -3.62 3.96 -12.06
C ALA A 82 -4.12 4.76 -13.26
N THR A 83 -3.78 4.30 -14.46
CA THR A 83 -4.42 4.78 -15.70
C THR A 83 -5.57 3.85 -16.09
N GLN A 84 -6.35 4.23 -17.11
CA GLN A 84 -7.35 3.31 -17.68
C GLN A 84 -6.73 2.04 -18.26
N ALA A 85 -5.47 2.09 -18.69
CA ALA A 85 -4.79 0.99 -19.38
C ALA A 85 -4.00 0.07 -18.45
N ALA A 86 -3.43 0.61 -17.36
CA ALA A 86 -2.52 -0.13 -16.51
C ALA A 86 -2.48 0.43 -15.07
N LEU A 87 -2.22 -0.47 -14.13
CA LEU A 87 -1.84 -0.13 -12.76
C LEU A 87 -0.45 0.50 -12.73
N ASP A 88 -0.23 1.36 -11.74
CA ASP A 88 1.13 1.79 -11.40
C ASP A 88 1.97 0.56 -10.97
N PRO A 89 3.27 0.48 -11.32
CA PRO A 89 4.14 -0.63 -10.93
C PRO A 89 4.14 -0.91 -9.42
N ILE A 90 3.96 0.11 -8.58
CA ILE A 90 3.87 -0.04 -7.13
C ILE A 90 2.56 -0.75 -6.75
N GLN A 91 1.44 -0.37 -7.34
CA GLN A 91 0.16 -1.05 -7.11
C GLN A 91 0.23 -2.52 -7.54
N GLN A 92 0.80 -2.79 -8.73
CA GLN A 92 0.99 -4.16 -9.21
C GLN A 92 1.89 -4.97 -8.28
N ALA A 93 3.01 -4.41 -7.83
CA ALA A 93 3.92 -5.08 -6.93
C ALA A 93 3.28 -5.42 -5.57
N PHE A 94 2.41 -4.56 -5.04
CA PHE A 94 1.66 -4.85 -3.81
C PHE A 94 0.67 -6.02 -3.97
N ILE A 95 0.06 -6.15 -5.15
CA ILE A 95 -0.82 -7.27 -5.50
C ILE A 95 -0.01 -8.56 -5.63
N ASP A 96 1.05 -8.55 -6.44
CA ASP A 96 1.91 -9.71 -6.74
C ASP A 96 2.52 -10.33 -5.48
N THR A 97 2.95 -9.49 -4.54
CA THR A 97 3.68 -9.93 -3.33
C THR A 97 2.75 -10.40 -2.20
N GLY A 98 1.44 -10.20 -2.34
CA GLY A 98 0.49 -10.42 -1.26
C GLY A 98 0.64 -9.42 -0.11
N ALA A 99 1.11 -8.21 -0.39
CA ALA A 99 1.23 -7.13 0.60
C ALA A 99 -0.14 -6.59 1.06
N ILE A 100 -1.21 -6.93 0.35
CA ILE A 100 -2.58 -6.50 0.62
C ILE A 100 -3.35 -7.60 1.35
N GLN A 101 -3.57 -7.44 2.66
CA GLN A 101 -4.50 -8.28 3.42
C GLN A 101 -5.87 -7.60 3.57
N CYS A 102 -6.16 -6.95 4.71
CA CYS A 102 -7.40 -6.18 4.85
C CYS A 102 -7.47 -5.02 3.85
N GLY A 103 -6.32 -4.46 3.50
CA GLY A 103 -6.18 -3.43 2.47
C GLY A 103 -6.30 -1.99 2.97
N TYR A 104 -6.71 -1.76 4.22
CA TYR A 104 -7.03 -0.41 4.72
C TYR A 104 -5.85 0.57 4.64
N CYS A 105 -4.63 0.15 5.02
CA CYS A 105 -3.45 1.00 4.94
C CYS A 105 -2.81 1.06 3.54
N THR A 106 -3.27 0.24 2.58
CA THR A 106 -2.60 0.07 1.26
C THR A 106 -2.47 1.39 0.50
N PRO A 107 -3.52 2.24 0.41
CA PRO A 107 -3.40 3.53 -0.28
C PRO A 107 -2.22 4.38 0.22
N ALA A 108 -2.10 4.52 1.54
CA ALA A 108 -1.03 5.30 2.16
C ALA A 108 0.35 4.66 1.95
N GLN A 109 0.45 3.33 2.05
CA GLN A 109 1.71 2.61 1.81
C GLN A 109 2.18 2.78 0.36
N VAL A 110 1.27 2.69 -0.61
CA VAL A 110 1.57 2.87 -2.04
C VAL A 110 2.04 4.30 -2.32
N LEU A 111 1.37 5.31 -1.78
CA LEU A 111 1.78 6.72 -1.96
C LEU A 111 3.14 7.00 -1.29
N THR A 112 3.36 6.47 -0.09
CA THR A 112 4.64 6.62 0.62
C THR A 112 5.78 5.95 -0.15
N ALA A 113 5.54 4.75 -0.68
CA ALA A 113 6.48 4.05 -1.56
C ALA A 113 6.75 4.84 -2.84
N LYS A 114 5.73 5.47 -3.43
CA LYS A 114 5.90 6.33 -4.60
C LYS A 114 6.82 7.51 -4.32
N ALA A 115 6.56 8.25 -3.24
CA ALA A 115 7.39 9.38 -2.86
C ALA A 115 8.85 8.97 -2.59
N LEU A 116 9.06 7.80 -1.97
CA LEU A 116 10.40 7.24 -1.82
C LEU A 116 11.06 6.95 -3.17
N LEU A 117 10.38 6.17 -4.03
CA LEU A 117 10.95 5.70 -5.30
C LEU A 117 11.13 6.79 -6.34
N ASP A 118 10.37 7.88 -6.25
CA ASP A 118 10.56 9.05 -7.10
C ASP A 118 11.83 9.84 -6.73
N ARG A 119 12.26 9.77 -5.46
CA ARG A 119 13.51 10.41 -4.98
C ARG A 119 14.72 9.46 -5.03
N ASN A 120 14.53 8.20 -4.68
CA ASN A 120 15.55 7.16 -4.69
C ASN A 120 15.00 5.92 -5.43
N PRO A 121 15.35 5.71 -6.71
CA PRO A 121 14.86 4.58 -7.50
C PRO A 121 15.35 3.20 -7.07
N ASP A 122 16.41 3.10 -6.26
CA ASP A 122 17.00 1.84 -5.78
C ASP A 122 17.29 1.90 -4.26
N PRO A 123 16.26 2.05 -3.41
CA PRO A 123 16.45 2.23 -1.98
C PRO A 123 16.80 0.89 -1.31
N SER A 124 17.66 0.98 -0.30
CA SER A 124 17.93 -0.12 0.62
C SER A 124 16.68 -0.51 1.42
N GLU A 125 16.68 -1.73 1.98
CA GLU A 125 15.59 -2.18 2.85
C GLU A 125 15.36 -1.24 4.05
N ASP A 126 16.43 -0.72 4.65
CA ASP A 126 16.32 0.19 5.80
C ASP A 126 15.69 1.53 5.41
N GLU A 127 16.04 2.08 4.25
CA GLU A 127 15.40 3.29 3.71
C GLU A 127 13.90 3.06 3.43
N ILE A 128 13.54 1.90 2.89
CA ILE A 128 12.13 1.52 2.69
C ILE A 128 11.41 1.45 4.04
N ARG A 129 11.98 0.78 5.03
CA ARG A 129 11.38 0.66 6.37
C ARG A 129 11.22 2.02 7.04
N GLN A 130 12.22 2.89 6.91
CA GLN A 130 12.20 4.23 7.46
C GLN A 130 11.12 5.08 6.78
N ALA A 131 10.98 5.00 5.45
CA ALA A 131 9.93 5.74 4.75
C ALA A 131 8.52 5.29 5.18
N LEU A 132 8.31 3.98 5.33
CA LEU A 132 7.02 3.39 5.68
C LEU A 132 6.70 3.45 7.18
N SER A 133 7.62 3.88 8.05
CA SER A 133 7.44 3.84 9.52
C SER A 133 6.28 4.70 10.01
N GLY A 134 5.87 5.69 9.21
CA GLY A 134 4.71 6.54 9.48
C GLY A 134 3.35 5.92 9.14
N VAL A 135 3.31 4.82 8.37
CA VAL A 135 2.07 4.18 7.95
C VAL A 135 1.93 2.83 8.64
N LEU A 136 1.04 2.76 9.63
CA LEU A 136 0.88 1.56 10.44
C LEU A 136 0.11 0.47 9.70
N CYS A 137 0.61 -0.77 9.78
CA CYS A 137 -0.06 -1.96 9.29
C CYS A 137 -0.19 -3.00 10.40
N ARG A 138 -1.43 -3.45 10.66
CA ARG A 138 -1.70 -4.47 11.69
C ARG A 138 -1.73 -5.90 11.15
N CYS A 139 -1.79 -6.08 9.83
CA CYS A 139 -2.03 -7.39 9.21
C CYS A 139 -0.76 -8.10 8.73
N THR A 140 0.20 -7.37 8.15
CA THR A 140 1.26 -7.98 7.33
C THR A 140 2.60 -8.15 8.02
N GLY A 141 2.83 -7.45 9.14
CA GLY A 141 4.15 -7.36 9.76
C GLY A 141 5.20 -6.68 8.86
N TYR A 142 4.78 -5.89 7.87
CA TYR A 142 5.59 -5.09 6.94
C TYR A 142 6.47 -5.84 5.94
N VAL A 143 6.75 -7.13 6.15
CA VAL A 143 7.67 -7.92 5.30
C VAL A 143 7.29 -7.88 3.82
N LYS A 144 6.01 -8.18 3.52
CA LYS A 144 5.51 -8.18 2.15
C LYS A 144 5.43 -6.79 1.55
N ILE A 145 5.19 -5.76 2.39
CA ILE A 145 5.15 -4.37 1.95
C ILE A 145 6.55 -3.93 1.49
N VAL A 146 7.60 -4.23 2.28
CA VAL A 146 8.99 -3.97 1.90
C VAL A 146 9.36 -4.70 0.60
N GLN A 147 9.01 -5.99 0.50
CA GLN A 147 9.22 -6.79 -0.72
C GLN A 147 8.48 -6.20 -1.93
N ALA A 148 7.30 -5.63 -1.73
CA ALA A 148 6.55 -4.95 -2.78
C ALA A 148 7.27 -3.69 -3.28
N VAL A 149 7.82 -2.88 -2.38
CA VAL A 149 8.59 -1.68 -2.77
C VAL A 149 9.86 -2.05 -3.53
N GLN A 150 10.62 -3.05 -3.07
CA GLN A 150 11.79 -3.56 -3.78
C GLN A 150 11.43 -4.10 -5.18
N ARG A 151 10.32 -4.85 -5.27
CA ARG A 151 9.81 -5.34 -6.55
C ARG A 151 9.44 -4.19 -7.48
N ALA A 152 8.74 -3.18 -6.97
CA ALA A 152 8.35 -2.00 -7.75
C ALA A 152 9.58 -1.22 -8.25
N ALA A 153 10.62 -1.06 -7.43
CA ALA A 153 11.90 -0.47 -7.82
C ALA A 153 12.54 -1.22 -9.00
N ALA A 154 12.57 -2.55 -8.94
CA ALA A 154 13.08 -3.39 -10.02
C ALA A 154 12.25 -3.26 -11.30
N MET A 155 10.91 -3.26 -11.20
CA MET A 155 10.00 -3.08 -12.34
C MET A 155 10.19 -1.71 -13.03
N ARG A 156 10.34 -0.62 -12.24
CA ARG A 156 10.58 0.74 -12.76
C ARG A 156 11.95 0.87 -13.45
N SER A 157 12.93 0.09 -13.01
CA SER A 157 14.28 0.08 -13.59
C SER A 157 14.39 -0.76 -14.87
N GLY A 158 13.30 -1.36 -15.35
CA GLY A 158 13.29 -2.23 -16.53
C GLY A 158 14.05 -3.55 -16.33
N LYS A 159 14.36 -3.93 -15.08
CA LYS A 159 14.96 -5.23 -14.77
C LYS A 159 13.91 -6.32 -15.03
N ASP A 160 14.36 -7.49 -15.47
CA ASP A 160 13.47 -8.65 -15.54
C ASP A 160 13.08 -9.06 -14.11
N VAL A 161 11.78 -9.05 -13.80
CA VAL A 161 11.27 -9.31 -12.46
C VAL A 161 10.48 -10.61 -12.49
N PRO A 162 11.06 -11.73 -12.01
CA PRO A 162 10.38 -13.02 -12.06
C PRO A 162 9.08 -12.99 -11.23
N PRO A 163 8.13 -13.90 -11.50
CA PRO A 163 6.92 -14.04 -10.70
C PRO A 163 7.25 -14.18 -9.22
N PHE A 164 6.47 -13.52 -8.36
CA PHE A 164 6.66 -13.63 -6.93
C PHE A 164 6.18 -15.00 -6.43
N VAL A 165 7.09 -15.82 -5.92
CA VAL A 165 6.78 -17.16 -5.41
C VAL A 165 7.27 -17.27 -3.97
N PRO A 166 6.42 -17.69 -3.01
CA PRO A 166 6.89 -17.96 -1.65
C PRO A 166 7.89 -19.13 -1.64
N PRO A 167 8.85 -19.17 -0.69
CA PRO A 167 9.75 -20.30 -0.55
C PRO A 167 8.98 -21.62 -0.38
N ARG A 168 9.34 -22.65 -1.15
CA ARG A 168 8.76 -23.99 -1.08
C ARG A 168 9.83 -25.04 -0.87
N ALA A 169 9.51 -26.08 -0.11
CA ALA A 169 10.32 -27.27 0.01
C ALA A 169 9.45 -28.53 -0.09
N LYS A 170 9.96 -29.57 -0.75
CA LYS A 170 9.36 -30.91 -0.66
C LYS A 170 9.89 -31.60 0.59
N LEU A 171 9.02 -32.32 1.29
CA LEU A 171 9.45 -33.19 2.37
C LEU A 171 10.15 -34.42 1.78
N SER A 172 11.42 -34.63 2.11
CA SER A 172 12.15 -35.82 1.69
C SER A 172 11.55 -37.09 2.30
N PRO A 173 11.58 -38.24 1.61
CA PRO A 173 11.11 -39.51 2.17
C PRO A 173 11.80 -39.82 3.51
N GLY A 174 11.00 -40.11 4.54
CA GLY A 174 11.50 -40.41 5.89
C GLY A 174 11.92 -39.20 6.73
N ASP A 175 11.90 -37.97 6.20
CA ASP A 175 12.16 -36.77 7.00
C ASP A 175 10.90 -36.26 7.71
N SER A 176 11.09 -35.59 8.85
CA SER A 176 10.01 -34.90 9.56
C SER A 176 9.92 -33.42 9.15
N PRO A 177 8.71 -32.82 9.14
CA PRO A 177 8.55 -31.38 8.88
C PRO A 177 9.42 -30.51 9.78
N LYS A 178 9.58 -30.88 11.07
CA LYS A 178 10.45 -30.18 12.02
C LYS A 178 11.91 -30.12 11.55
N LYS A 179 12.45 -31.24 11.05
CA LYS A 179 13.84 -31.32 10.57
C LYS A 179 14.05 -30.51 9.29
N THR A 180 13.04 -30.46 8.42
CA THR A 180 13.07 -29.63 7.20
C THR A 180 13.00 -28.13 7.54
N LEU A 181 12.09 -27.74 8.43
CA LEU A 181 12.00 -26.36 8.92
C LEU A 181 13.30 -25.91 9.57
N ARG A 182 13.88 -26.76 10.42
CA ARG A 182 15.15 -26.46 11.10
C ARG A 182 16.27 -26.19 10.10
N ARG A 183 16.45 -27.06 9.09
CA ARG A 183 17.44 -26.86 8.01
C ARG A 183 17.22 -25.57 7.24
N PHE A 184 15.98 -25.25 6.88
CA PHE A 184 15.66 -24.01 6.17
C PHE A 184 16.01 -22.77 6.99
N TYR A 185 15.60 -22.72 8.26
CA TYR A 185 15.83 -21.55 9.10
C TYR A 185 17.27 -21.45 9.63
N ASP A 186 17.98 -22.56 9.82
CA ASP A 186 19.42 -22.53 10.11
C ASP A 186 20.22 -21.98 8.92
N GLY A 187 19.81 -22.27 7.68
CA GLY A 187 20.40 -21.66 6.48
C GLY A 187 20.03 -20.19 6.26
N ALA A 188 18.98 -19.70 6.93
CA ALA A 188 18.54 -18.30 6.89
C ALA A 188 19.10 -17.47 8.04
N GLN A 189 20.14 -17.94 8.75
CA GLN A 189 20.76 -17.20 9.84
C GLN A 189 21.23 -15.81 9.39
N GLY A 190 20.79 -14.78 10.12
CA GLY A 190 21.05 -13.37 9.81
C GLY A 190 19.96 -12.69 8.99
N VAL A 191 19.06 -13.43 8.32
CA VAL A 191 17.92 -12.86 7.60
C VAL A 191 16.77 -12.64 8.58
N ARG A 192 16.32 -11.39 8.74
CA ARG A 192 15.13 -11.06 9.52
C ARG A 192 14.17 -10.17 8.75
N PRO A 193 12.85 -10.47 8.78
CA PRO A 193 12.22 -11.61 9.44
C PRO A 193 12.32 -12.91 8.62
N LEU A 194 12.22 -14.05 9.31
CA LEU A 194 12.19 -15.37 8.66
C LEU A 194 10.92 -15.51 7.80
N LEU A 195 11.08 -15.94 6.55
CA LEU A 195 9.97 -16.13 5.62
C LEU A 195 9.24 -17.45 5.91
N PRO A 196 7.91 -17.50 5.78
CA PRO A 196 7.18 -18.75 5.92
C PRO A 196 7.59 -19.74 4.81
N LEU A 197 7.86 -20.99 5.20
CA LEU A 197 8.15 -22.09 4.29
C LEU A 197 6.90 -22.96 4.07
N VAL A 198 6.53 -23.15 2.81
CA VAL A 198 5.48 -24.13 2.45
C VAL A 198 6.13 -25.49 2.24
N ILE A 199 5.71 -26.48 3.03
CA ILE A 199 6.18 -27.88 2.92
C ILE A 199 5.05 -28.74 2.39
N THR A 200 5.31 -29.46 1.30
CA THR A 200 4.36 -30.43 0.72
C THR A 200 4.85 -31.87 0.94
N PRO A 201 3.96 -32.83 1.23
CA PRO A 201 4.30 -34.25 1.24
C PRO A 201 4.90 -34.71 -0.10
N PRO A 202 5.80 -35.70 -0.10
CA PRO A 202 6.44 -36.16 -1.34
C PRO A 202 5.44 -36.75 -2.34
N GLU A 203 4.42 -37.46 -1.84
CA GLU A 203 3.41 -38.14 -2.68
C GLU A 203 2.26 -37.23 -3.12
N MET A 204 2.27 -35.95 -2.71
CA MET A 204 1.23 -35.01 -3.11
C MET A 204 1.48 -34.52 -4.53
N THR A 205 0.55 -34.81 -5.44
CA THR A 205 0.52 -34.22 -6.79
C THR A 205 0.45 -32.70 -6.68
N ALA A 206 1.24 -31.99 -7.49
CA ALA A 206 1.17 -30.54 -7.55
C ALA A 206 -0.23 -30.12 -8.05
N LEU A 207 -0.89 -29.25 -7.29
CA LEU A 207 -2.19 -28.70 -7.64
C LEU A 207 -2.01 -27.29 -8.19
N ASP A 208 -2.88 -26.90 -9.12
CA ASP A 208 -2.79 -25.59 -9.78
C ASP A 208 -3.17 -24.43 -8.84
N VAL A 209 -4.10 -24.68 -7.90
CA VAL A 209 -4.68 -23.66 -7.01
C VAL A 209 -4.27 -23.87 -5.56
N VAL A 210 -4.45 -25.08 -5.01
CA VAL A 210 -4.19 -25.36 -3.60
C VAL A 210 -2.69 -25.41 -3.34
N GLY A 211 -2.21 -24.57 -2.41
CA GLY A 211 -0.78 -24.40 -2.14
C GLY A 211 -0.05 -23.49 -3.15
N ALA A 212 -0.79 -22.94 -4.13
CA ALA A 212 -0.29 -21.92 -5.05
C ALA A 212 -0.60 -20.51 -4.52
N ALA A 213 0.33 -19.57 -4.72
CA ALA A 213 0.04 -18.17 -4.47
C ALA A 213 -0.84 -17.67 -5.62
N GLN A 214 -2.05 -17.21 -5.30
CA GLN A 214 -3.01 -16.65 -6.25
C GLN A 214 -3.19 -15.17 -5.97
N ALA A 215 -3.48 -14.40 -7.02
CA ALA A 215 -3.80 -12.99 -6.86
C ALA A 215 -5.06 -12.84 -5.99
N LYS A 216 -5.03 -11.90 -5.04
CA LYS A 216 -6.17 -11.63 -4.18
C LYS A 216 -7.31 -11.04 -5.02
N VAL A 217 -8.52 -11.59 -4.89
CA VAL A 217 -9.69 -11.23 -5.72
C VAL A 217 -10.04 -9.75 -5.70
N ASP A 218 -9.85 -9.08 -4.57
CA ASP A 218 -10.09 -7.64 -4.36
C ASP A 218 -8.79 -6.82 -4.32
N GLY A 219 -7.65 -7.42 -4.69
CA GLY A 219 -6.33 -6.79 -4.63
C GLY A 219 -6.26 -5.50 -5.45
N VAL A 220 -6.76 -5.52 -6.68
CA VAL A 220 -6.86 -4.33 -7.54
C VAL A 220 -7.69 -3.25 -6.87
N LYS A 221 -8.88 -3.61 -6.37
CA LYS A 221 -9.81 -2.68 -5.72
C LYS A 221 -9.15 -1.95 -4.55
N LEU A 222 -8.42 -2.70 -3.72
CA LEU A 222 -7.74 -2.18 -2.52
C LEU A 222 -6.47 -1.38 -2.86
N ALA A 223 -5.74 -1.75 -3.92
CA ALA A 223 -4.55 -1.04 -4.37
C ALA A 223 -4.86 0.31 -5.03
N THR A 224 -6.03 0.44 -5.66
CA THR A 224 -6.43 1.65 -6.39
C THR A 224 -7.38 2.56 -5.58
N GLY A 225 -7.56 2.31 -4.29
CA GLY A 225 -8.40 3.15 -3.41
C GLY A 225 -9.90 3.12 -3.73
N ARG A 226 -10.40 2.11 -4.45
CA ARG A 226 -11.83 1.99 -4.73
C ARG A 226 -12.62 1.72 -3.43
N PRO A 227 -13.87 2.20 -3.31
CA PRO A 227 -14.68 2.06 -2.10
C PRO A 227 -14.81 0.59 -1.66
N ALA A 228 -14.31 0.24 -0.48
CA ALA A 228 -14.28 -1.14 0.02
C ALA A 228 -14.67 -1.28 1.50
N PHE A 229 -14.70 -0.18 2.25
CA PHE A 229 -15.02 -0.16 3.67
C PHE A 229 -16.32 0.61 3.91
N THR A 230 -16.98 0.34 5.03
CA THR A 230 -18.25 1.01 5.40
C THR A 230 -18.10 2.53 5.42
N ASP A 231 -16.98 3.03 5.93
CA ASP A 231 -16.66 4.46 5.97
C ASP A 231 -16.45 5.08 4.57
N ASP A 232 -16.26 4.29 3.52
CA ASP A 232 -16.21 4.80 2.14
C ASP A 232 -17.61 5.08 1.57
N VAL A 233 -18.66 4.51 2.18
CA VAL A 233 -20.04 4.63 1.72
C VAL A 233 -20.71 5.78 2.45
N ARG A 234 -21.04 6.84 1.72
CA ARG A 234 -21.87 7.92 2.24
C ARG A 234 -23.33 7.55 2.08
N LEU A 235 -24.00 7.30 3.20
CA LEU A 235 -25.45 7.25 3.22
C LEU A 235 -25.95 8.69 3.08
N GLU A 236 -26.76 8.94 2.05
CA GLU A 236 -27.49 10.19 1.91
C GLU A 236 -28.25 10.45 3.22
N ARG A 237 -28.01 11.62 3.83
CA ARG A 237 -28.75 12.11 5.00
C ARG A 237 -29.59 13.30 4.58
#